data_AF-A0A7S3RV48-F1
#
_entry.id   AF-A0A7S3RV48-F1
#
_cell.length_a   1.000
_cell.length_b   1.000
_cell.length_c   1.000
_cell.angle_alpha   90.00
_cell.angle_beta   90.00
_cell.angle_gamma   90.00
#
_symmetry.space_group_name_H-M   'P 1'
#
loop_
_entity.id
_entity.type
_entity.pdbx_description
1 polymer ?
#
loop_
_entity_poly.entity_id
_entity_poly.type
_entity_poly.pdbx_seq_one_letter_code
_entity_poly.pdbx_strand_id
1 'polypeptide(L)'
;IWLIIVLCFVKRINLAIKLNRVGAQFLNQNALVVLVPIVQALIGIIWVLLWCFLASFLLSQVPEGYVPKGFYATYAEAYGVDGDGLFENGTPGACTGSWPTGGVWKDNECEVVDGTAKCWRCFPPRYVLDYNFAYSFFVFLWNNAFNIALGQCIVAGAVGAWFFTDNGQKGKNPVILQSIKTTLKYHTGSIA
;
A
#
# COMPACT_ATOMS: atom_id res chain seq x y z
N ILE A 1 35.81 -3.68 -29.92
CA ILE A 1 35.22 -4.39 -28.76
C ILE A 1 33.72 -4.61 -28.93
N TRP A 2 32.92 -3.55 -29.08
CA TRP A 2 31.44 -3.66 -29.21
C TRP A 2 30.98 -4.56 -30.38
N LEU A 3 31.58 -4.41 -31.57
CA LEU A 3 31.30 -5.27 -32.73
C LEU A 3 31.61 -6.76 -32.49
N ILE A 4 32.68 -7.06 -31.75
CA ILE A 4 33.06 -8.45 -31.41
C ILE A 4 32.03 -9.06 -30.47
N ILE A 5 31.57 -8.29 -29.48
CA ILE A 5 30.49 -8.68 -28.56
C ILE A 5 29.21 -8.99 -29.34
N VAL A 6 28.80 -8.12 -30.26
CA VAL A 6 27.62 -8.35 -31.11
C VAL A 6 27.76 -9.63 -31.93
N LEU A 7 28.92 -9.85 -32.56
CA LEU A 7 29.19 -11.06 -33.36
C LEU A 7 29.11 -12.34 -32.51
N CYS A 8 29.66 -12.32 -31.28
CA CYS A 8 29.55 -13.44 -30.34
C CYS A 8 28.09 -13.72 -29.92
N PHE A 9 27.23 -12.70 -29.91
CA PHE A 9 25.83 -12.80 -29.49
C PHE A 9 24.81 -12.96 -30.64
N VAL A 10 25.24 -13.04 -31.91
CA VAL A 10 24.34 -13.16 -33.09
C VAL A 10 23.29 -14.27 -32.92
N LYS A 11 23.69 -15.43 -32.36
CA LYS A 11 22.75 -16.55 -32.13
C LYS A 11 21.67 -16.21 -31.09
N ARG A 12 22.03 -15.50 -30.01
CA ARG A 12 21.08 -15.06 -28.97
C ARG A 12 20.17 -13.95 -29.49
N ILE A 13 20.71 -13.02 -30.27
CA ILE A 13 19.94 -11.95 -30.92
C ILE A 13 18.90 -12.56 -31.87
N ASN A 14 19.29 -13.53 -32.70
CA ASN A 14 18.36 -14.22 -33.59
C ASN A 14 17.26 -14.98 -32.84
N LEU A 15 17.57 -15.60 -31.70
CA LEU A 15 16.57 -16.21 -30.85
C LEU A 15 15.57 -15.17 -30.30
N ALA A 16 16.08 -14.05 -29.79
CA ALA A 16 15.24 -12.96 -29.29
C ALA A 16 14.32 -12.38 -30.38
N ILE A 17 14.82 -12.20 -31.61
CA ILE A 17 14.02 -11.75 -32.75
C ILE A 17 12.89 -12.75 -33.05
N LYS A 18 13.19 -14.06 -33.07
CA LYS A 18 12.17 -15.10 -33.29
C LYS A 18 11.12 -15.12 -32.19
N LEU A 19 11.52 -14.99 -30.93
CA LEU A 19 10.60 -14.90 -29.79
C LEU A 19 9.69 -13.66 -29.88
N ASN A 20 10.25 -12.49 -30.18
CA ASN A 20 9.47 -11.27 -30.36
C ASN A 20 8.51 -11.36 -31.55
N ARG A 21 8.90 -12.03 -32.63
CA ARG A 21 7.99 -12.30 -33.76
C ARG A 21 6.79 -13.14 -33.33
N VAL A 22 7.00 -14.18 -32.52
CA VAL A 22 5.92 -15.01 -31.99
C VAL A 22 5.04 -14.22 -31.01
N GLY A 23 5.64 -13.42 -30.13
CA GLY A 23 4.89 -12.54 -29.23
C GLY A 23 4.04 -11.51 -29.99
N ALA A 24 4.57 -10.92 -31.05
CA ALA A 24 3.82 -10.01 -31.92
C ALA A 24 2.65 -10.71 -32.64
N GLN A 25 2.86 -11.95 -33.10
CA GLN A 25 1.78 -12.76 -33.69
C GLN A 25 0.65 -13.04 -32.68
N PHE A 26 1.01 -13.35 -31.43
CA PHE A 26 0.04 -13.52 -30.35
C PHE A 26 -0.79 -12.27 -30.11
N LEU A 27 -0.14 -11.10 -29.97
CA LEU A 27 -0.81 -9.82 -29.73
C LEU A 27 -1.71 -9.42 -30.91
N ASN A 28 -1.26 -9.64 -32.15
CA ASN A 28 -2.05 -9.35 -33.34
C ASN A 28 -3.33 -10.18 -33.41
N GLN A 29 -3.28 -11.44 -32.96
CA GLN A 29 -4.44 -12.32 -32.94
C GLN A 29 -5.32 -12.14 -31.69
N ASN A 30 -4.77 -11.56 -30.62
CA ASN A 30 -5.44 -11.43 -29.31
C ASN A 30 -5.26 -10.02 -28.75
N ALA A 31 -5.76 -9.01 -29.47
CA ALA A 31 -5.62 -7.60 -29.06
C ALA A 31 -6.16 -7.32 -27.64
N LEU A 32 -7.17 -8.08 -27.20
CA LEU A 32 -7.73 -7.99 -25.85
C LEU A 32 -6.72 -8.25 -24.73
N VAL A 33 -5.57 -8.90 -24.99
CA VAL A 33 -4.55 -9.13 -23.94
C VAL A 33 -4.00 -7.81 -23.41
N VAL A 34 -3.94 -6.78 -24.26
CA VAL A 34 -3.45 -5.46 -23.88
C VAL A 34 -4.38 -4.79 -22.86
N LEU A 35 -5.66 -5.17 -22.81
CA LEU A 35 -6.60 -4.66 -21.82
C LEU A 35 -6.34 -5.21 -20.41
N VAL A 36 -5.73 -6.40 -20.27
CA VAL A 36 -5.45 -7.01 -18.96
C VAL A 36 -4.63 -6.08 -18.05
N PRO A 37 -3.44 -5.59 -18.44
CA PRO A 37 -2.67 -4.68 -17.60
C PRO A 37 -3.36 -3.32 -17.40
N ILE A 38 -4.14 -2.84 -18.36
CA ILE A 38 -4.89 -1.57 -18.23
C ILE A 38 -5.97 -1.71 -17.14
N VAL A 39 -6.79 -2.77 -17.22
CA VAL A 39 -7.82 -3.05 -16.23
C VAL A 39 -7.20 -3.30 -14.85
N GLN A 40 -6.10 -4.05 -14.79
CA GLN A 40 -5.35 -4.30 -13.55
C GLN A 40 -4.84 -3.00 -12.91
N ALA A 41 -4.33 -2.06 -13.73
CA ALA A 41 -3.88 -0.76 -13.25
C ALA A 41 -5.04 0.09 -12.71
N LEU A 42 -6.19 0.09 -13.40
CA LEU A 42 -7.40 0.79 -12.93
C LEU A 42 -7.89 0.23 -11.59
N ILE A 43 -7.96 -1.11 -11.47
CA ILE A 43 -8.30 -1.77 -10.20
C ILE A 43 -7.30 -1.41 -9.11
N GLY A 44 -6.00 -1.40 -9.43
CA GLY A 44 -4.95 -1.00 -8.50
C GLY A 44 -5.10 0.44 -8.01
N ILE A 45 -5.39 1.39 -8.91
CA ILE A 45 -5.61 2.79 -8.55
C ILE A 45 -6.84 2.93 -7.64
N ILE A 46 -7.96 2.30 -8.00
CA ILE A 46 -9.18 2.32 -7.18
C ILE A 46 -8.91 1.74 -5.80
N TRP A 47 -8.19 0.61 -5.73
CA TRP A 47 -7.79 -0.02 -4.47
C TRP A 47 -6.91 0.89 -3.61
N VAL A 48 -5.91 1.55 -4.20
CA VAL A 48 -5.04 2.50 -3.49
C VAL A 48 -5.86 3.66 -2.92
N LEU A 49 -6.77 4.25 -3.71
CA LEU A 49 -7.63 5.35 -3.26
C LEU A 49 -8.53 4.92 -2.10
N LEU A 50 -9.18 3.76 -2.24
CA LEU A 50 -10.03 3.21 -1.18
C LEU A 50 -9.23 2.92 0.09
N TRP A 51 -8.05 2.32 -0.05
CA TRP A 51 -7.17 2.05 1.09
C TRP A 51 -6.69 3.34 1.76
N CYS A 52 -6.25 4.35 0.99
CA CYS A 52 -5.84 5.65 1.55
C CYS A 52 -6.96 6.31 2.34
N PHE A 53 -8.20 6.26 1.83
CA PHE A 53 -9.38 6.72 2.54
C PHE A 53 -9.54 5.96 3.87
N LEU A 54 -9.60 4.63 3.85
CA LEU A 54 -9.75 3.82 5.07
C LEU A 54 -8.60 4.01 6.07
N ALA A 55 -7.36 4.07 5.59
CA ALA A 55 -6.17 4.31 6.38
C ALA A 55 -6.22 5.69 7.07
N SER A 56 -6.74 6.72 6.39
CA SER A 56 -6.91 8.04 7.01
C SER A 56 -7.88 8.01 8.20
N PHE A 57 -8.97 7.24 8.10
CA PHE A 57 -9.89 7.03 9.23
C PHE A 57 -9.23 6.27 10.37
N LEU A 58 -8.52 5.18 10.06
CA LEU A 58 -7.81 4.40 11.08
C LEU A 58 -6.78 5.26 11.83
N LEU A 59 -5.98 6.05 11.11
CA LEU A 59 -5.00 6.93 11.73
C LEU A 59 -5.65 8.05 12.56
N SER A 60 -6.86 8.49 12.20
CA SER A 60 -7.60 9.52 12.93
C SER A 60 -8.26 9.03 14.21
N GLN A 61 -8.37 7.71 14.40
CA GLN A 61 -8.98 7.12 15.58
C GLN A 61 -7.95 7.04 16.71
N VAL A 62 -8.20 7.79 17.78
CA VAL A 62 -7.38 7.76 18.99
C VAL A 62 -8.13 6.94 20.05
N PRO A 63 -7.54 5.85 20.58
CA PRO A 63 -8.19 5.04 21.60
C PRO A 63 -8.58 5.84 22.84
N GLU A 64 -9.68 5.45 23.48
CA GLU A 64 -10.06 6.00 24.77
C GLU A 64 -8.98 5.68 25.82
N GLY A 65 -8.44 6.70 26.48
CA GLY A 65 -7.38 6.56 27.47
C GLY A 65 -5.98 6.99 27.01
N TYR A 66 -5.80 7.33 25.73
CA TYR A 66 -4.52 7.86 25.23
C TYR A 66 -4.17 9.24 25.79
N VAL A 67 -5.21 10.02 26.09
CA VAL A 67 -5.11 11.41 26.52
C VAL A 67 -5.80 11.55 27.88
N PRO A 68 -5.08 12.00 28.91
CA PRO A 68 -5.70 12.34 30.19
C PRO A 68 -6.77 13.42 29.99
N LYS A 69 -7.96 13.22 30.57
CA LYS A 69 -9.07 14.19 30.50
C LYS A 69 -8.99 15.30 31.55
N GLY A 70 -7.95 15.30 32.38
CA GLY A 70 -7.78 16.22 33.50
C GLY A 70 -7.42 17.65 33.09
N PHE A 71 -7.57 18.57 34.04
CA PHE A 71 -7.13 19.96 33.94
C PHE A 71 -5.81 20.14 34.69
N TYR A 72 -4.90 20.96 34.15
CA TYR A 72 -3.59 21.23 34.73
C TYR A 72 -3.42 22.73 35.04
N ALA A 73 -2.69 23.03 36.13
CA ALA A 73 -2.51 24.40 36.59
C ALA A 73 -1.51 25.18 35.73
N THR A 74 -0.44 24.51 35.29
CA THR A 74 0.65 25.15 34.54
C THR A 74 0.91 24.45 33.21
N TYR A 75 1.44 25.21 32.24
CA TYR A 75 1.87 24.65 30.97
C TYR A 75 2.98 23.60 31.16
N ALA A 76 3.91 23.83 32.09
CA ALA A 76 4.99 22.91 32.39
C ALA A 76 4.49 21.54 32.91
N GLU A 77 3.45 21.53 33.73
CA GLU A 77 2.83 20.27 34.21
C GLU A 77 2.14 19.50 33.07
N ALA A 78 1.46 20.22 32.18
CA ALA A 78 0.72 19.63 31.06
C ALA A 78 1.65 19.16 29.93
N TYR A 79 2.55 20.03 29.46
CA TYR A 79 3.40 19.82 28.29
C TYR A 79 4.77 19.23 28.64
N GLY A 80 5.28 19.49 29.84
CA GLY A 80 6.64 19.18 30.23
C GLY A 80 7.55 20.40 30.18
N VAL A 81 8.80 20.20 30.59
CA VAL A 81 9.87 21.20 30.49
C VAL A 81 10.94 20.67 29.54
N ASP A 82 11.41 21.54 28.65
CA ASP A 82 12.54 21.25 27.77
C ASP A 82 13.82 21.14 28.62
N GLY A 83 14.77 20.32 28.18
CA GLY A 83 16.10 20.26 28.80
C GLY A 83 16.90 21.50 28.40
N ASP A 84 17.63 22.08 29.35
CA ASP A 84 18.39 23.33 29.13
C ASP A 84 19.73 23.09 28.39
N GLY A 85 20.06 21.82 28.09
CA GLY A 85 21.34 21.43 27.50
C GLY A 85 21.23 20.53 26.25
N LEU A 86 22.30 20.53 25.44
CA LEU A 86 22.41 19.76 24.19
C LEU A 86 22.26 18.22 24.37
N PHE A 87 22.43 17.74 25.60
CA PHE A 87 22.32 16.32 25.98
C PHE A 87 21.32 16.07 27.11
N GLU A 88 20.57 17.09 27.54
CA GLU A 88 19.54 16.91 28.57
C GLU A 88 18.19 16.64 27.92
N ASN A 89 17.68 15.43 28.12
CA ASN A 89 16.31 15.10 27.76
C ASN A 89 15.38 15.75 28.80
N GLY A 90 14.54 16.68 28.36
CA GLY A 90 13.52 17.31 29.20
C GLY A 90 12.58 16.30 29.85
N THR A 91 11.90 16.69 30.92
CA THR A 91 10.89 15.82 31.56
C THR A 91 9.55 15.99 30.86
N PRO A 92 8.98 14.91 30.28
CA PRO A 92 7.68 14.98 29.62
C PRO A 92 6.57 15.28 30.64
N GLY A 93 5.61 16.12 30.22
CA GLY A 93 4.43 16.44 31.00
C GLY A 93 3.35 15.38 30.87
N ALA A 94 2.25 15.58 31.57
CA ALA A 94 1.15 14.61 31.59
C ALA A 94 0.52 14.37 30.21
N CYS A 95 0.51 15.37 29.32
CA CYS A 95 -0.03 15.27 27.95
C CYS A 95 0.98 14.77 26.91
N THR A 96 2.28 14.79 27.21
CA THR A 96 3.37 14.47 26.26
C THR A 96 4.16 13.22 26.63
N GLY A 97 3.84 12.59 27.76
CA GLY A 97 4.48 11.36 28.23
C GLY A 97 4.15 10.09 27.45
N SER A 98 3.25 10.15 26.47
CA SER A 98 2.90 9.02 25.59
C SER A 98 3.24 9.32 24.12
N TRP A 99 3.63 8.28 23.39
CA TRP A 99 3.85 8.34 21.93
C TRP A 99 2.66 7.72 21.21
N PRO A 100 2.11 8.31 20.12
CA PRO A 100 2.51 9.59 19.55
C PRO A 100 2.07 10.76 20.42
N THR A 101 2.92 11.78 20.46
CA THR A 101 2.76 12.94 21.34
C THR A 101 1.57 13.78 20.88
N GLY A 102 0.64 14.02 21.81
CA GLY A 102 -0.43 14.99 21.62
C GLY A 102 0.07 16.42 21.77
N GLY A 103 -0.82 17.33 22.11
CA GLY A 103 -0.41 18.66 22.53
C GLY A 103 -1.29 19.21 23.64
N VAL A 104 -1.01 20.46 23.99
CA VAL A 104 -1.66 21.15 25.09
C VAL A 104 -2.31 22.42 24.56
N TRP A 105 -3.50 22.72 25.06
CA TRP A 105 -4.20 23.95 24.76
C TRP A 105 -4.75 24.56 26.05
N LYS A 106 -4.91 25.89 26.05
CA LYS A 106 -5.49 26.62 27.18
C LYS A 106 -6.98 26.77 26.93
N ASP A 107 -7.79 26.20 27.82
CA ASP A 107 -9.23 26.35 27.82
C ASP A 107 -9.63 27.71 28.39
N ASN A 108 -10.72 28.26 27.88
CA ASN A 108 -11.33 29.47 28.43
C ASN A 108 -12.14 29.14 29.70
N GLU A 109 -12.62 27.90 29.81
CA GLU A 109 -13.31 27.38 30.98
C GLU A 109 -12.31 26.65 31.87
N CYS A 110 -11.93 27.29 32.97
CA CYS A 110 -10.98 26.72 33.94
C CYS A 110 -11.70 26.06 35.11
N GLU A 111 -11.22 24.90 35.53
CA GLU A 111 -11.68 24.28 36.77
C GLU A 111 -10.87 24.86 37.94
N VAL A 112 -11.56 25.44 38.94
CA VAL A 112 -10.90 25.95 40.16
C VAL A 112 -10.93 24.85 41.22
N VAL A 113 -9.77 24.23 41.45
CA VAL A 113 -9.58 23.22 42.49
C VAL A 113 -8.64 23.81 43.53
N ASP A 114 -9.06 23.83 44.80
CA ASP A 114 -8.28 24.36 45.93
C ASP A 114 -7.76 25.81 45.73
N GLY A 115 -8.58 26.66 45.10
CA GLY A 115 -8.24 28.06 44.83
C GLY A 115 -7.24 28.30 43.69
N THR A 116 -6.80 27.23 43.00
CA THR A 116 -5.93 27.34 41.81
C THR A 116 -6.73 27.06 40.55
N ALA A 117 -6.68 27.97 39.57
CA ALA A 117 -7.36 27.79 38.29
C ALA A 117 -6.56 26.87 37.37
N LYS A 118 -7.13 25.71 37.03
CA LYS A 118 -6.55 24.72 36.11
C LYS A 118 -7.18 24.89 34.73
N CYS A 119 -6.44 25.56 33.84
CA CYS A 119 -6.93 25.93 32.50
C CYS A 119 -6.31 25.11 31.37
N TRP A 120 -5.27 24.33 31.63
CA TRP A 120 -4.55 23.61 30.57
C TRP A 120 -5.14 22.22 30.38
N ARG A 121 -5.37 21.84 29.12
CA ARG A 121 -5.94 20.55 28.73
C ARG A 121 -5.11 19.91 27.63
N CYS A 122 -5.13 18.58 27.61
CA CYS A 122 -4.50 17.81 26.54
C CYS A 122 -5.42 17.73 25.32
N PHE A 123 -4.85 17.66 24.13
CA PHE A 123 -5.55 17.25 22.90
C PHE A 123 -4.83 16.06 22.25
N PRO A 124 -5.57 15.15 21.59
CA PRO A 124 -5.00 13.93 21.05
C PRO A 124 -3.99 14.18 19.92
N PRO A 125 -3.05 13.25 19.71
CA PRO A 125 -2.16 13.30 18.55
C PRO A 125 -2.97 13.27 17.26
N ARG A 126 -2.44 13.89 16.20
CA ARG A 126 -3.13 13.98 14.90
C ARG A 126 -3.24 12.63 14.19
N TYR A 127 -2.35 11.69 14.49
CA TYR A 127 -2.32 10.36 13.91
C TYR A 127 -1.78 9.35 14.91
N VAL A 128 -2.36 8.15 14.93
CA VAL A 128 -1.88 7.02 15.73
C VAL A 128 -1.52 5.86 14.82
N LEU A 129 -0.29 5.37 14.91
CA LEU A 129 0.16 4.16 14.22
C LEU A 129 0.02 2.98 15.18
N ASP A 130 -1.11 2.29 15.10
CA ASP A 130 -1.41 1.12 15.92
C ASP A 130 -1.33 -0.19 15.11
N TYR A 131 -1.67 -1.30 15.77
CA TYR A 131 -1.72 -2.61 15.14
C TYR A 131 -2.83 -2.69 14.06
N ASN A 132 -3.89 -1.88 14.15
CA ASN A 132 -4.94 -1.82 13.14
C ASN A 132 -4.41 -1.21 11.84
N PHE A 133 -3.62 -0.14 11.94
CA PHE A 133 -2.91 0.41 10.79
C PHE A 133 -1.91 -0.60 10.22
N ALA A 134 -1.12 -1.27 11.06
CA ALA A 134 -0.16 -2.28 10.59
C ALA A 134 -0.84 -3.43 9.83
N TYR A 135 -1.96 -3.95 10.36
CA TYR A 135 -2.77 -4.97 9.69
C TYR A 135 -3.34 -4.44 8.36
N SER A 136 -3.91 -3.24 8.36
CA SER A 136 -4.42 -2.59 7.15
C SER A 136 -3.33 -2.40 6.09
N PHE A 137 -2.13 -2.00 6.51
CA PHE A 137 -0.98 -1.84 5.61
C PHE A 137 -0.51 -3.18 5.04
N PHE A 138 -0.50 -4.24 5.84
CA PHE A 138 -0.23 -5.60 5.34
C PHE A 138 -1.27 -6.02 4.29
N VAL A 139 -2.57 -5.82 4.58
CA VAL A 139 -3.66 -6.12 3.63
C VAL A 139 -3.50 -5.33 2.33
N PHE A 140 -3.06 -4.07 2.40
CA PHE A 140 -2.74 -3.27 1.22
C PHE A 140 -1.63 -3.89 0.37
N LEU A 141 -0.48 -4.21 0.98
CA LEU A 141 0.64 -4.81 0.28
C LEU A 141 0.27 -6.16 -0.33
N TRP A 142 -0.45 -6.98 0.44
CA TRP A 142 -0.93 -8.29 0.00
C TRP A 142 -1.84 -8.18 -1.23
N ASN A 143 -2.86 -7.32 -1.19
CA ASN A 143 -3.78 -7.15 -2.31
C ASN A 143 -3.07 -6.58 -3.56
N ASN A 144 -2.07 -5.72 -3.39
CA ASN A 144 -1.27 -5.24 -4.52
C ASN A 144 -0.43 -6.36 -5.16
N ALA A 145 0.27 -7.16 -4.35
CA ALA A 145 1.03 -8.30 -4.84
C ALA A 145 0.13 -9.32 -5.54
N PHE A 146 -1.02 -9.63 -4.93
CA PHE A 146 -2.04 -10.51 -5.49
C PHE A 146 -2.56 -10.00 -6.85
N ASN A 147 -2.92 -8.71 -6.96
CA ASN A 147 -3.40 -8.12 -8.21
C ASN A 147 -2.35 -8.21 -9.34
N ILE A 148 -1.06 -8.00 -9.01
CA ILE A 148 0.05 -8.14 -9.96
C ILE A 148 0.20 -9.59 -10.42
N ALA A 149 0.27 -10.51 -9.47
CA ALA A 149 0.46 -11.92 -9.76
C ALA A 149 -0.73 -12.52 -10.53
N LEU A 150 -1.96 -12.07 -10.24
CA LEU A 150 -3.16 -12.46 -10.96
C LEU A 150 -3.08 -12.11 -12.45
N GLY A 151 -2.71 -10.88 -12.79
CA GLY A 151 -2.58 -10.47 -14.18
C GLY A 151 -1.45 -11.20 -14.92
N GLN A 152 -0.31 -11.42 -14.27
CA GLN A 152 0.78 -12.22 -14.82
C GLN A 152 0.33 -13.65 -15.11
N CYS A 153 -0.42 -14.28 -14.21
CA CYS A 153 -0.96 -15.62 -14.39
C CYS A 153 -1.96 -15.67 -15.56
N ILE A 154 -2.86 -14.69 -15.68
CA ILE A 154 -3.84 -14.62 -16.78
C ILE A 154 -3.12 -14.51 -18.13
N VAL A 155 -2.11 -13.63 -18.25
CA VAL A 155 -1.35 -13.45 -19.49
C VAL A 155 -0.54 -14.70 -19.81
N ALA A 156 0.14 -15.29 -18.82
CA ALA A 156 0.90 -16.52 -19.01
C ALA A 156 0.01 -17.70 -19.46
N GLY A 157 -1.16 -17.85 -18.85
CA GLY A 157 -2.17 -18.83 -19.24
C GLY A 157 -2.66 -18.62 -20.67
N ALA A 158 -2.91 -17.36 -21.06
CA ALA A 158 -3.40 -17.02 -22.39
C ALA A 158 -2.36 -17.30 -23.47
N VAL A 159 -1.10 -16.97 -23.19
CA VAL A 159 0.05 -17.29 -24.06
C VAL A 159 0.22 -18.80 -24.18
N GLY A 160 0.16 -19.54 -23.07
CA GLY A 160 0.26 -21.00 -23.07
C GLY A 160 -0.85 -21.66 -23.90
N ALA A 161 -2.11 -21.29 -23.63
CA ALA A 161 -3.27 -21.81 -24.36
C ALA A 161 -3.17 -21.51 -25.86
N TRP A 162 -2.76 -20.29 -26.24
CA TRP A 162 -2.57 -19.92 -27.63
C TRP A 162 -1.41 -20.66 -28.29
N PHE A 163 -0.28 -20.79 -27.60
CA PHE A 163 0.94 -21.39 -28.15
C PHE A 163 0.72 -22.85 -28.54
N PHE A 164 0.04 -23.61 -27.66
CA PHE A 164 -0.28 -25.03 -27.86
C PHE A 164 -1.56 -25.30 -28.65
N THR A 165 -2.29 -24.26 -29.08
CA THR A 165 -3.42 -24.42 -30.01
C THR A 165 -2.89 -24.73 -31.41
N ASP A 166 -3.55 -25.65 -32.12
CA ASP A 166 -3.23 -25.97 -33.52
C ASP A 166 -3.22 -24.71 -34.39
N ASN A 167 -2.25 -24.61 -35.32
CA ASN A 167 -2.04 -23.40 -36.12
C ASN A 167 -3.29 -22.94 -36.91
N GLY A 168 -4.15 -23.87 -37.35
CA GLY A 168 -5.40 -23.54 -38.05
C GLY A 168 -6.54 -23.02 -37.15
N GLN A 169 -6.37 -23.12 -35.84
CA GLN A 169 -7.34 -22.68 -34.81
C GLN A 169 -6.84 -21.49 -33.99
N LYS A 170 -5.59 -21.04 -34.20
CA LYS A 170 -5.04 -19.85 -33.53
C LYS A 170 -5.87 -18.61 -33.88
N GLY A 171 -6.23 -17.84 -32.85
CA GLY A 171 -7.06 -16.63 -32.97
C GLY A 171 -8.57 -16.88 -33.01
N LYS A 172 -9.05 -18.12 -33.11
CA LYS A 172 -10.49 -18.44 -33.07
C LYS A 172 -11.01 -18.69 -31.66
N ASN A 173 -10.17 -19.25 -30.79
CA ASN A 173 -10.53 -19.57 -29.42
C ASN A 173 -10.34 -18.36 -28.50
N PRO A 174 -11.28 -18.07 -27.59
CA PRO A 174 -11.17 -16.97 -26.63
C PRO A 174 -10.21 -17.34 -25.48
N VAL A 175 -8.91 -17.42 -25.78
CA VAL A 175 -7.85 -17.87 -24.85
C VAL A 175 -7.77 -17.02 -23.58
N ILE A 176 -8.13 -15.74 -23.64
CA ILE A 176 -8.11 -14.84 -22.49
C ILE A 176 -9.22 -15.19 -21.49
N LEU A 177 -10.46 -15.37 -21.96
CA LEU A 177 -11.58 -15.74 -21.08
C LEU A 177 -11.35 -17.10 -20.44
N GLN A 178 -10.80 -18.04 -21.20
CA GLN A 178 -10.39 -19.34 -20.69
C GLN A 178 -9.34 -19.18 -19.58
N SER A 179 -8.32 -18.33 -19.80
CA SER A 179 -7.25 -18.11 -18.83
C SER A 179 -7.75 -17.43 -17.57
N ILE A 180 -8.60 -16.40 -17.68
CA ILE A 180 -9.26 -15.76 -16.53
C ILE A 180 -10.02 -16.80 -15.71
N LYS A 181 -10.85 -17.64 -16.36
CA LYS A 181 -11.63 -18.66 -15.67
C LYS A 181 -10.75 -19.70 -14.98
N THR A 182 -9.70 -20.16 -15.65
CA THR A 182 -8.74 -21.13 -15.08
C THR A 182 -7.97 -20.53 -13.91
N THR A 183 -7.45 -19.31 -14.07
CA THR A 183 -6.74 -18.61 -13.00
C THR A 183 -7.63 -18.40 -11.78
N LEU A 184 -8.87 -17.91 -11.97
CA LEU A 184 -9.80 -17.67 -10.88
C LEU A 184 -10.24 -18.97 -10.17
N LYS A 185 -10.44 -20.05 -10.92
CA LYS A 185 -10.91 -21.33 -10.38
C LYS A 185 -9.82 -22.15 -9.70
N TYR A 186 -8.61 -22.15 -10.23
CA TYR A 186 -7.56 -23.10 -9.81
C TYR A 186 -6.32 -22.44 -9.21
N HIS A 187 -6.05 -21.16 -9.52
CA HIS A 187 -4.80 -20.52 -9.12
C HIS A 187 -4.96 -19.42 -8.07
N THR A 188 -6.17 -18.96 -7.77
CA THR A 188 -6.41 -17.93 -6.75
C THR A 188 -5.75 -18.24 -5.40
N GLY A 189 -5.86 -19.48 -4.93
CA GLY A 189 -5.23 -19.90 -3.67
C GLY A 189 -3.73 -20.23 -3.74
N SER A 190 -3.11 -20.25 -4.92
CA SER A 190 -1.64 -20.38 -5.06
C SER A 190 -0.96 -19.06 -5.45
N ILE A 191 -1.76 -18.09 -5.91
CA ILE A 191 -1.36 -16.71 -6.20
C ILE A 191 -1.40 -15.85 -4.93
N ALA A 192 -2.35 -16.13 -4.04
CA ALA A 192 -2.36 -15.63 -2.67
C ALA A 192 -1.41 -16.47 -1.83
#